data_AF-L0MDY9-F1
#
_entry.id   AF-L0MDY9-F1
#
_cell.length_a   1.000
_cell.length_b   1.000
_cell.length_c   1.000
_cell.angle_alpha   90.00
_cell.angle_beta   90.00
_cell.angle_gamma   90.00
#
_symmetry.space_group_name_H-M   'P 1'
#
loop_
_entity.id
_entity.type
_entity.pdbx_description
1 polymer ?
#
loop_
_entity_poly.entity_id
_entity_poly.type
_entity_poly.pdbx_seq_one_letter_code
_entity_poly.pdbx_strand_id
1 'polypeptide(L)'
;MRQFDYLKAAIKQQGRTLQQVADASGMTKGYLSQLLNDKIKSPSAQKLEALHRFLGLEFPRREKKVGVVFGKFYPLHTGHIYLIQRACSQVDELHVILCYDEPRDRELFDNSSMSQQPTVSDRLRWLLQTFKYQKNIHIHAFDEQGIEPYPHGWGVWSNGMKQFMEQQGIMPSVIYSSETQDAPRYREYLATETILIDPERSFMKISGRQIRQDPFRYWEYIPTEVKPFFVRTVAILGGESSGKSTLVNKLANIFNTTSAWEYGRDYVFSHLGGDEMALQYSDYDKIALGQAQYVDFAVKYANKVAFIDTDFVTTQAFCKKYEGREHPFVQALIDEYRFDLVILLENNTPWVADGLRSLGSPGERKAFQDLLEAMLHANNIEYVRVESSDYDERFLRCVELVQQLMAADVGRVKNVPQAG
;
A
#
# COMPACT_ATOMS: atom_id res chain seq x y z
N MET A 1 28.24 17.36 -26.20
CA MET A 1 29.12 16.26 -25.73
C MET A 1 29.91 15.72 -26.90
N ARG A 2 31.17 15.31 -26.72
CA ARG A 2 31.94 14.63 -27.78
C ARG A 2 31.42 13.21 -27.95
N GLN A 3 31.51 12.66 -29.16
CA GLN A 3 30.89 11.38 -29.51
C GLN A 3 31.38 10.23 -28.62
N PHE A 4 32.64 10.29 -28.18
CA PHE A 4 33.30 9.21 -27.43
C PHE A 4 33.62 9.55 -25.96
N ASP A 5 33.00 10.58 -25.35
CA ASP A 5 33.25 10.92 -23.95
C ASP A 5 32.87 9.81 -22.96
N TYR A 6 31.85 9.02 -23.29
CA TYR A 6 31.43 7.85 -22.49
C TYR A 6 32.52 6.77 -22.39
N LEU A 7 33.32 6.59 -23.44
CA LEU A 7 34.43 5.64 -23.43
C LEU A 7 35.52 6.11 -22.46
N LYS A 8 35.79 7.42 -22.39
CA LYS A 8 36.72 7.98 -21.40
C LYS A 8 36.23 7.74 -19.98
N ALA A 9 34.94 7.97 -19.73
CA ALA A 9 34.33 7.73 -18.43
C ALA A 9 34.43 6.26 -18.03
N ALA A 10 34.09 5.32 -18.92
CA ALA A 10 34.19 3.89 -18.67
C ALA A 10 35.64 3.42 -18.39
N ILE A 11 36.61 3.90 -19.18
CA ILE A 11 38.03 3.60 -18.96
C ILE A 11 38.50 4.10 -17.58
N LYS A 12 38.09 5.32 -17.20
CA LYS A 12 38.41 5.91 -15.89
C LYS A 12 37.76 5.13 -14.75
N GLN A 13 36.50 4.76 -14.88
CA GLN A 13 35.74 4.03 -13.87
C GLN A 13 36.33 2.64 -13.58
N GLN A 14 36.88 1.98 -14.61
CA GLN A 14 37.54 0.67 -14.46
C GLN A 14 39.02 0.77 -14.05
N GLY A 15 39.55 1.99 -13.84
CA GLY A 15 40.95 2.20 -13.46
C GLY A 15 41.97 1.69 -14.48
N ARG A 16 41.60 1.60 -15.77
CA ARG A 16 42.46 1.04 -16.83
C ARG A 16 43.31 2.12 -17.49
N THR A 17 44.53 1.78 -17.86
CA THR A 17 45.37 2.67 -18.66
C THR A 17 44.98 2.60 -20.14
N LEU A 18 45.21 3.69 -20.88
CA LEU A 18 45.00 3.71 -22.34
C LEU A 18 45.76 2.60 -23.09
N GLN A 19 46.92 2.17 -22.57
CA GLN A 19 47.69 1.09 -23.17
C GLN A 19 46.99 -0.26 -23.01
N GLN A 20 46.54 -0.57 -21.79
CA GLN A 20 45.81 -1.82 -21.49
C GLN A 20 44.53 -1.95 -22.32
N VAL A 21 43.78 -0.86 -22.47
CA VAL A 21 42.55 -0.83 -23.27
C VAL A 21 42.87 -1.02 -24.75
N ALA A 22 43.90 -0.34 -25.26
CA ALA A 22 44.30 -0.45 -26.66
C ALA A 22 44.73 -1.89 -27.02
N ASP A 23 45.57 -2.51 -26.18
CA ASP A 23 46.06 -3.87 -26.38
C ASP A 23 44.91 -4.89 -26.35
N ALA A 24 44.01 -4.79 -25.36
CA ALA A 24 42.88 -5.70 -25.22
C ALA A 24 41.82 -5.55 -26.32
N SER A 25 41.72 -4.36 -26.93
CA SER A 25 40.79 -4.09 -28.03
C SER A 25 41.43 -4.18 -29.43
N GLY A 26 42.66 -4.72 -29.53
CA GLY A 26 43.33 -4.97 -30.81
C GLY A 26 43.63 -3.70 -31.61
N MET A 27 43.96 -2.59 -30.94
CA MET A 27 44.26 -1.31 -31.58
C MET A 27 45.51 -0.64 -30.97
N THR A 28 46.12 0.30 -31.69
CA THR A 28 47.26 1.03 -31.13
C THR A 28 46.78 2.11 -30.15
N LYS A 29 47.59 2.42 -29.14
CA LYS A 29 47.34 3.53 -28.21
C LYS A 29 47.08 4.87 -28.94
N GLY A 30 47.79 5.10 -30.04
CA GLY A 30 47.60 6.28 -30.90
C GLY A 30 46.21 6.31 -31.54
N TYR A 31 45.75 5.17 -32.07
CA TYR A 31 44.41 5.05 -32.65
C TYR A 31 43.32 5.28 -31.59
N LEU A 32 43.43 4.64 -30.42
CA LEU A 32 42.49 4.85 -29.32
C LEU A 32 42.45 6.32 -28.86
N SER A 33 43.61 6.97 -28.75
CA SER A 33 43.70 8.38 -28.39
C SER A 33 43.05 9.30 -29.43
N GLN A 34 43.19 8.99 -30.73
CA GLN A 34 42.53 9.75 -31.79
C GLN A 34 41.02 9.52 -31.79
N LEU A 35 40.57 8.29 -31.54
CA LEU A 35 39.16 7.93 -31.42
C LEU A 35 38.49 8.71 -30.29
N LEU A 36 39.05 8.68 -29.08
CA LEU A 36 38.51 9.36 -27.90
C LEU A 36 38.45 10.89 -28.05
N ASN A 37 39.24 11.45 -28.96
CA ASN A 37 39.26 12.89 -29.23
C ASN A 37 38.48 13.29 -30.49
N ASP A 38 37.58 12.43 -30.97
CA ASP A 38 36.74 12.63 -32.17
C ASP A 38 37.55 12.96 -33.44
N LYS A 39 38.83 12.51 -33.51
CA LYS A 39 39.69 12.75 -34.69
C LYS A 39 39.49 11.72 -35.81
N ILE A 40 38.78 10.63 -35.54
CA ILE A 40 38.51 9.55 -36.50
C ILE A 40 37.08 9.68 -37.00
N LYS A 41 36.90 10.07 -38.28
CA LYS A 41 35.57 10.29 -38.88
C LYS A 41 34.76 8.99 -39.09
N SER A 42 35.44 7.87 -39.35
CA SER A 42 34.80 6.58 -39.64
C SER A 42 35.56 5.46 -38.92
N PRO A 43 35.33 5.28 -37.61
CA PRO A 43 35.97 4.22 -36.85
C PRO A 43 35.50 2.83 -37.27
N SER A 44 36.39 1.85 -37.20
CA SER A 44 36.07 0.47 -37.56
C SER A 44 35.06 -0.12 -36.57
N ALA A 45 33.97 -0.70 -37.11
CA ALA A 45 32.93 -1.36 -36.29
C ALA A 45 33.50 -2.50 -35.44
N GLN A 46 34.40 -3.33 -35.99
CA GLN A 46 35.08 -4.39 -35.24
C GLN A 46 35.91 -3.84 -34.07
N LYS A 47 36.63 -2.74 -34.27
CA LYS A 47 37.44 -2.11 -33.22
C LYS A 47 36.56 -1.49 -32.13
N LEU A 48 35.43 -0.88 -32.51
CA LEU A 48 34.46 -0.36 -31.56
C LEU A 48 33.80 -1.50 -30.78
N GLU A 49 33.39 -2.59 -31.42
CA GLU A 49 32.80 -3.74 -30.75
C GLU A 49 33.78 -4.35 -29.73
N ALA A 50 35.05 -4.55 -30.11
CA ALA A 50 36.09 -5.06 -29.22
C ALA A 50 36.30 -4.15 -28.00
N LEU A 51 36.26 -2.83 -28.21
CA LEU A 51 36.36 -1.83 -27.14
C LEU A 51 35.17 -1.88 -26.18
N HIS A 52 33.94 -1.98 -26.71
CA HIS A 52 32.74 -2.09 -25.90
C HIS A 52 32.73 -3.39 -25.11
N ARG A 53 33.07 -4.52 -25.74
CA ARG A 53 33.18 -5.83 -25.09
C ARG A 53 34.19 -5.81 -23.95
N PHE A 54 35.36 -5.21 -24.15
CA PHE A 54 36.39 -5.11 -23.11
C PHE A 54 35.95 -4.23 -21.95
N LEU A 55 35.24 -3.13 -22.23
CA LEU A 55 34.71 -2.21 -21.22
C LEU A 55 33.36 -2.66 -20.63
N GLY A 56 32.82 -3.82 -21.02
CA GLY A 56 31.50 -4.27 -20.55
C GLY A 56 30.34 -3.37 -20.98
N LEU A 57 30.49 -2.65 -22.10
CA LEU A 57 29.50 -1.76 -22.68
C LEU A 57 28.70 -2.50 -23.77
N GLU A 58 27.45 -2.09 -23.95
CA GLU A 58 26.57 -2.63 -25.00
C GLU A 58 26.97 -2.12 -26.39
N PHE A 59 26.99 -2.99 -27.40
CA PHE A 59 27.33 -2.64 -28.79
C PHE A 59 26.33 -3.24 -29.80
N PRO A 60 25.80 -2.45 -30.76
CA PRO A 60 26.02 -1.02 -30.95
C PRO A 60 25.42 -0.21 -29.80
N ARG A 61 26.12 0.85 -29.38
CA ARG A 61 25.62 1.72 -28.31
C ARG A 61 24.29 2.34 -28.73
N ARG A 62 23.22 2.01 -28.02
CA ARG A 62 21.98 2.78 -28.05
C ARG A 62 22.04 3.82 -26.95
N GLU A 63 21.74 5.07 -27.29
CA GLU A 63 21.38 6.04 -26.27
C GLU A 63 20.05 5.58 -25.67
N LYS A 64 20.08 5.25 -24.37
CA LYS A 64 18.88 4.87 -23.65
C LYS A 64 17.96 6.07 -23.59
N LYS A 65 16.72 5.89 -24.01
CA LYS A 65 15.67 6.86 -23.78
C LYS A 65 15.21 6.72 -22.33
N VAL A 66 15.44 7.76 -21.54
CA VAL A 66 15.09 7.80 -20.12
C VAL A 66 13.86 8.70 -19.93
N GLY A 67 12.83 8.18 -19.30
CA GLY A 67 11.61 8.93 -18.95
C GLY A 67 11.51 9.21 -17.46
N VAL A 68 10.83 10.29 -17.08
CA VAL A 68 10.51 10.59 -15.68
C VAL A 68 9.01 10.87 -15.51
N VAL A 69 8.44 10.41 -14.39
CA VAL A 69 7.09 10.75 -13.91
C VAL A 69 7.22 11.25 -12.48
N PHE A 70 6.58 12.38 -12.18
CA PHE A 70 6.48 12.91 -10.81
C PHE A 70 5.07 12.68 -10.27
N GLY A 71 4.94 12.44 -8.96
CA GLY A 71 3.63 12.34 -8.34
C GLY A 71 3.67 12.26 -6.82
N LYS A 72 2.60 12.74 -6.19
CA LYS A 72 2.38 12.58 -4.73
C LYS A 72 1.91 11.17 -4.35
N PHE A 73 1.23 10.51 -5.30
CA PHE A 73 0.62 9.19 -5.17
C PHE A 73 -0.17 9.01 -3.86
N TYR A 74 -1.01 10.00 -3.55
CA TYR A 74 -1.77 10.08 -2.30
C TYR A 74 -3.29 10.08 -2.57
N PRO A 75 -3.93 8.94 -2.84
CA PRO A 75 -3.33 7.63 -3.03
C PRO A 75 -2.84 7.37 -4.47
N LEU A 76 -2.12 6.26 -4.65
CA LEU A 76 -1.93 5.64 -5.96
C LEU A 76 -3.30 5.17 -6.51
N HIS A 77 -3.55 5.36 -7.80
CA HIS A 77 -4.81 4.97 -8.45
C HIS A 77 -4.58 4.50 -9.89
N THR A 78 -5.58 3.85 -10.49
CA THR A 78 -5.45 3.27 -11.84
C THR A 78 -5.13 4.30 -12.93
N GLY A 79 -5.53 5.57 -12.76
CA GLY A 79 -5.06 6.67 -13.61
C GLY A 79 -3.53 6.88 -13.60
N HIS A 80 -2.90 6.89 -12.42
CA HIS A 80 -1.44 6.92 -12.30
C HIS A 80 -0.80 5.67 -12.90
N ILE A 81 -1.41 4.49 -12.66
CA ILE A 81 -0.93 3.23 -13.24
C ILE A 81 -0.96 3.30 -14.77
N TYR A 82 -2.03 3.81 -15.36
CA TYR A 82 -2.14 3.99 -16.80
C TYR A 82 -1.06 4.94 -17.34
N LEU A 83 -0.85 6.09 -16.70
CA LEU A 83 0.23 7.03 -17.04
C LEU A 83 1.60 6.33 -17.04
N ILE A 84 1.93 5.64 -15.95
CA ILE A 84 3.23 4.98 -15.78
C ILE A 84 3.42 3.83 -16.78
N GLN A 85 2.40 3.01 -17.03
CA GLN A 85 2.47 1.92 -18.01
C GLN A 85 2.60 2.44 -19.46
N ARG A 86 1.91 3.55 -19.78
CA ARG A 86 2.07 4.24 -21.06
C ARG A 86 3.46 4.83 -21.21
N ALA A 87 4.03 5.40 -20.15
CA ALA A 87 5.36 5.96 -20.16
C ALA A 87 6.43 4.87 -20.32
N CYS A 88 6.36 3.78 -19.54
CA CYS A 88 7.39 2.73 -19.52
C CYS A 88 7.48 1.94 -20.84
N SER A 89 6.43 1.95 -21.66
CA SER A 89 6.43 1.31 -22.99
C SER A 89 7.04 2.18 -24.09
N GLN A 90 7.38 3.44 -23.78
CA GLN A 90 7.92 4.41 -24.73
C GLN A 90 9.39 4.78 -24.48
N VAL A 91 10.01 4.20 -23.44
CA VAL A 91 11.36 4.51 -22.96
C VAL A 91 12.08 3.21 -22.57
N ASP A 92 13.41 3.23 -22.58
CA ASP A 92 14.23 2.10 -22.15
C ASP A 92 14.26 1.99 -20.62
N GLU A 93 14.27 3.14 -19.92
CA GLU A 93 14.21 3.24 -18.46
C GLU A 93 13.22 4.33 -18.05
N LEU A 94 12.37 4.05 -17.07
CA LEU A 94 11.41 4.99 -16.50
C LEU A 94 11.71 5.20 -15.01
N HIS A 95 11.88 6.44 -14.61
CA HIS A 95 12.00 6.81 -13.20
C HIS A 95 10.70 7.43 -12.69
N VAL A 96 10.10 6.83 -11.68
CA VAL A 96 8.91 7.34 -10.99
C VAL A 96 9.36 7.96 -9.68
N ILE A 97 9.15 9.26 -9.53
CA ILE A 97 9.59 10.03 -8.37
C ILE A 97 8.36 10.37 -7.52
N LEU A 98 8.29 9.73 -6.34
CA LEU A 98 7.32 10.02 -5.28
C LEU A 98 7.76 11.28 -4.55
N CYS A 99 7.03 12.38 -4.76
CA CYS A 99 7.25 13.63 -4.06
C CYS A 99 6.42 13.66 -2.76
N TYR A 100 7.06 13.87 -1.61
CA TYR A 100 6.40 13.90 -0.32
C TYR A 100 6.76 15.16 0.48
N ASP A 101 5.79 15.64 1.25
CA ASP A 101 5.92 16.77 2.17
C ASP A 101 5.05 16.46 3.37
N GLU A 102 5.66 16.26 4.54
CA GLU A 102 4.97 15.75 5.72
C GLU A 102 3.81 16.66 6.18
N PRO A 103 3.97 18.00 6.28
CA PRO A 103 2.87 18.90 6.65
C PRO A 103 1.68 18.84 5.69
N ARG A 104 1.92 18.90 4.37
CA ARG A 104 0.86 18.78 3.36
C ARG A 104 0.22 17.41 3.39
N ASP A 105 1.01 16.34 3.47
CA ASP A 105 0.50 14.97 3.44
C ASP A 105 -0.38 14.71 4.67
N ARG A 106 -0.03 15.30 5.82
CA ARG A 106 -0.88 15.31 7.01
C ARG A 106 -2.20 16.07 6.79
N GLU A 107 -2.15 17.27 6.23
CA GLU A 107 -3.35 18.04 5.90
C GLU A 107 -4.26 17.29 4.91
N LEU A 108 -3.68 16.60 3.93
CA LEU A 108 -4.41 15.76 2.99
C LEU A 108 -5.09 14.57 3.66
N PHE A 109 -4.47 13.99 4.68
CA PHE A 109 -5.07 12.92 5.49
C PHE A 109 -6.23 13.44 6.33
N ASP A 110 -6.00 14.51 7.11
CA ASP A 110 -6.98 15.06 8.04
C ASP A 110 -8.25 15.53 7.28
N ASN A 111 -8.12 15.91 6.00
CA ASN A 111 -9.22 16.28 5.11
C ASN A 111 -9.71 15.14 4.18
N SER A 112 -9.54 13.88 4.57
CA SER A 112 -9.92 12.70 3.77
C SER A 112 -10.76 11.68 4.53
N SER A 113 -11.31 10.70 3.80
CA SER A 113 -12.00 9.52 4.35
C SER A 113 -11.06 8.32 4.56
N MET A 114 -9.74 8.51 4.60
CA MET A 114 -8.79 7.42 4.84
C MET A 114 -8.90 6.90 6.28
N SER A 115 -8.83 5.59 6.50
CA SER A 115 -8.80 5.00 7.86
C SER A 115 -7.49 5.30 8.59
N GLN A 116 -6.38 5.37 7.85
CA GLN A 116 -5.04 5.54 8.38
C GLN A 116 -4.23 6.47 7.47
N GLN A 117 -3.33 7.26 8.06
CA GLN A 117 -2.39 8.07 7.31
C GLN A 117 -1.33 7.18 6.64
N PRO A 118 -1.26 7.13 5.30
CA PRO A 118 -0.18 6.41 4.62
C PRO A 118 1.15 7.12 4.81
N THR A 119 2.15 6.37 5.28
CA THR A 119 3.51 6.87 5.38
C THR A 119 4.16 6.99 3.99
N VAL A 120 5.34 7.60 3.93
CA VAL A 120 6.18 7.57 2.71
C VAL A 120 6.52 6.12 2.33
N SER A 121 6.82 5.27 3.32
CA SER A 121 7.13 3.86 3.10
C SER A 121 5.93 3.08 2.55
N ASP A 122 4.71 3.38 2.97
CA ASP A 122 3.50 2.75 2.43
C ASP A 122 3.28 3.14 0.96
N ARG A 123 3.43 4.43 0.64
CA ARG A 123 3.33 4.92 -0.75
C ARG A 123 4.40 4.33 -1.65
N LEU A 124 5.64 4.22 -1.17
CA LEU A 124 6.70 3.50 -1.87
C LEU A 124 6.35 2.03 -2.07
N ARG A 125 5.82 1.37 -1.04
CA ARG A 125 5.38 -0.03 -1.13
C ARG A 125 4.27 -0.21 -2.17
N TRP A 126 3.31 0.71 -2.26
CA TRP A 126 2.27 0.67 -3.29
C TRP A 126 2.86 0.69 -4.69
N LEU A 127 3.77 1.62 -4.96
CA LEU A 127 4.45 1.72 -6.27
C LEU A 127 5.28 0.45 -6.54
N LEU A 128 6.11 0.03 -5.59
CA LEU A 128 7.00 -1.12 -5.75
C LEU A 128 6.22 -2.42 -5.98
N GLN A 129 5.14 -2.67 -5.23
CA GLN A 129 4.30 -3.86 -5.44
C GLN A 129 3.54 -3.81 -6.76
N THR A 130 3.03 -2.64 -7.15
CA THR A 130 2.26 -2.47 -8.39
C THR A 130 3.13 -2.70 -9.62
N PHE A 131 4.38 -2.25 -9.60
CA PHE A 131 5.31 -2.30 -10.74
C PHE A 131 6.42 -3.35 -10.61
N LYS A 132 6.28 -4.32 -9.69
CA LYS A 132 7.34 -5.30 -9.35
C LYS A 132 7.84 -6.15 -10.52
N TYR A 133 7.05 -6.30 -11.57
CA TYR A 133 7.42 -7.12 -12.73
C TYR A 133 8.06 -6.29 -13.88
N GLN A 134 8.04 -4.96 -13.78
CA GLN A 134 8.62 -4.06 -14.77
C GLN A 134 10.04 -3.66 -14.35
N LYS A 135 11.03 -4.43 -14.80
CA LYS A 135 12.46 -4.23 -14.45
C LYS A 135 13.03 -2.88 -14.89
N ASN A 136 12.40 -2.23 -15.87
CA ASN A 136 12.81 -0.93 -16.38
C ASN A 136 12.14 0.25 -15.67
N ILE A 137 11.34 0.00 -14.63
CA ILE A 137 10.78 1.04 -13.78
C ILE A 137 11.60 1.13 -12.50
N HIS A 138 12.09 2.33 -12.21
CA HIS A 138 12.85 2.66 -11.02
C HIS A 138 12.06 3.65 -10.18
N ILE A 139 11.82 3.33 -8.92
CA ILE A 139 11.00 4.15 -8.02
C ILE A 139 11.91 4.85 -7.00
N HIS A 140 11.65 6.14 -6.81
CA HIS A 140 12.44 7.03 -5.99
C HIS A 140 11.54 7.84 -5.06
N ALA A 141 12.06 8.27 -3.92
CA ALA A 141 11.40 9.24 -3.05
C ALA A 141 12.18 10.56 -3.06
N PHE A 142 11.46 11.66 -3.18
CA PHE A 142 12.00 13.01 -3.15
C PHE A 142 11.26 13.82 -2.08
N ASP A 143 12.03 14.33 -1.12
CA ASP A 143 11.55 15.22 -0.07
C ASP A 143 11.42 16.63 -0.62
N GLU A 144 10.20 17.17 -0.60
CA GLU A 144 9.93 18.57 -0.98
C GLU A 144 9.57 19.45 0.23
N GLN A 145 9.91 19.01 1.44
CA GLN A 145 9.66 19.76 2.65
C GLN A 145 10.36 21.12 2.67
N GLY A 146 9.62 22.15 3.06
CA GLY A 146 10.10 23.53 3.11
C GLY A 146 10.17 24.24 1.76
N ILE A 147 9.74 23.58 0.68
CA ILE A 147 9.52 24.22 -0.61
C ILE A 147 8.13 24.87 -0.61
N GLU A 148 8.02 26.07 -1.16
CA GLU A 148 6.71 26.72 -1.30
C GLU A 148 5.71 25.81 -2.04
N PRO A 149 4.46 25.71 -1.56
CA PRO A 149 3.45 24.90 -2.21
C PRO A 149 3.17 25.34 -3.65
N TYR A 150 2.81 24.37 -4.49
CA TYR A 150 2.25 24.63 -5.82
C TYR A 150 1.07 25.62 -5.73
N PRO A 151 0.95 26.61 -6.65
CA PRO A 151 1.73 26.79 -7.89
C PRO A 151 3.03 27.59 -7.76
N HIS A 152 3.43 27.96 -6.54
CA HIS A 152 4.67 28.66 -6.26
C HIS A 152 5.84 27.68 -6.07
N GLY A 153 7.07 28.14 -5.86
CA GLY A 153 8.20 27.25 -5.54
C GLY A 153 8.91 26.51 -6.68
N TRP A 154 8.48 26.61 -7.95
CA TRP A 154 9.11 25.92 -9.11
C TRP A 154 10.62 26.12 -9.23
N GLY A 155 11.13 27.32 -8.92
CA GLY A 155 12.57 27.60 -8.97
C GLY A 155 13.36 26.78 -7.95
N VAL A 156 12.89 26.71 -6.70
CA VAL A 156 13.54 25.94 -5.63
C VAL A 156 13.38 24.44 -5.88
N TRP A 157 12.15 24.01 -6.21
CA TRP A 157 11.83 22.62 -6.53
C TRP A 157 12.68 22.06 -7.68
N SER A 158 12.76 22.79 -8.79
CA SER A 158 13.49 22.31 -9.97
C SER A 158 14.99 22.23 -9.74
N ASN A 159 15.57 23.13 -8.93
CA ASN A 159 16.98 23.06 -8.56
C ASN A 159 17.26 21.84 -7.69
N GLY A 160 16.44 21.60 -6.66
CA GLY A 160 16.52 20.40 -5.83
C GLY A 160 16.35 19.12 -6.66
N MET A 161 15.39 19.12 -7.59
CA MET A 161 15.11 17.98 -8.46
C MET A 161 16.27 17.70 -9.44
N LYS A 162 16.91 18.73 -10.01
CA LYS A 162 18.10 18.54 -10.85
C LYS A 162 19.25 17.92 -10.07
N GLN A 163 19.52 18.43 -8.86
CA GLN A 163 20.57 17.89 -7.99
C GLN A 163 20.27 16.43 -7.61
N PHE A 164 19.01 16.15 -7.27
CA PHE A 164 18.54 14.79 -6.98
C PHE A 164 18.75 13.86 -8.18
N MET A 165 18.27 14.25 -9.37
CA MET A 165 18.43 13.45 -10.58
C MET A 165 19.90 13.23 -10.93
N GLU A 166 20.76 14.24 -10.79
CA GLU A 166 22.20 14.11 -11.00
C GLU A 166 22.85 13.11 -10.02
N GLN A 167 22.50 13.18 -8.73
CA GLN A 167 22.97 12.24 -7.70
C GLN A 167 22.53 10.79 -7.97
N GLN A 168 21.31 10.61 -8.49
CA GLN A 168 20.76 9.31 -8.87
C GLN A 168 21.23 8.85 -10.26
N GLY A 169 22.01 9.66 -10.99
CA GLY A 169 22.46 9.35 -12.35
C GLY A 169 21.34 9.38 -13.40
N ILE A 170 20.23 10.05 -13.10
CA ILE A 170 19.06 10.18 -13.97
C ILE A 170 19.28 11.35 -14.92
N MET A 171 19.35 11.06 -16.22
CA MET A 171 19.40 12.07 -17.28
C MET A 171 18.15 11.94 -18.15
N PRO A 172 17.04 12.60 -17.79
CA PRO A 172 15.79 12.42 -18.49
C PRO A 172 15.84 13.00 -19.90
N SER A 173 15.34 12.22 -20.86
CA SER A 173 15.08 12.69 -22.22
C SER A 173 13.66 13.21 -22.40
N VAL A 174 12.73 12.83 -21.51
CA VAL A 174 11.32 13.17 -21.58
C VAL A 174 10.67 13.08 -20.20
N ILE A 175 9.72 13.96 -19.93
CA ILE A 175 8.83 13.91 -18.77
C ILE A 175 7.45 13.45 -19.23
N TYR A 176 6.80 12.59 -18.46
CA TYR A 176 5.42 12.18 -18.69
C TYR A 176 4.53 12.75 -17.59
N SER A 177 3.43 13.37 -17.98
CA SER A 177 2.44 13.94 -17.06
C SER A 177 1.03 13.86 -17.66
N SER A 178 0.02 14.00 -16.82
CA SER A 178 -1.37 14.27 -17.25
C SER A 178 -1.76 15.73 -17.04
N GLU A 179 -0.99 16.49 -16.24
CA GLU A 179 -1.29 17.87 -15.88
C GLU A 179 -0.74 18.83 -16.95
N THR A 180 -1.62 19.37 -17.79
CA THR A 180 -1.27 20.25 -18.93
C THR A 180 -0.57 21.53 -18.50
N GLN A 181 -0.95 22.07 -17.35
CA GLN A 181 -0.40 23.28 -16.76
C GLN A 181 1.08 23.17 -16.36
N ASP A 182 1.57 21.96 -16.09
CA ASP A 182 2.95 21.73 -15.66
C ASP A 182 3.91 21.61 -16.85
N ALA A 183 3.43 21.22 -18.03
CA ALA A 183 4.27 21.00 -19.21
C ALA A 183 5.14 22.21 -19.62
N PRO A 184 4.61 23.46 -19.64
CA PRO A 184 5.44 24.65 -19.87
C PRO A 184 6.50 24.86 -18.78
N ARG A 185 6.18 24.55 -17.52
CA ARG A 185 7.09 24.70 -16.38
C ARG A 185 8.22 23.68 -16.44
N TYR A 186 7.94 22.43 -16.79
CA TYR A 186 9.00 21.44 -17.01
C TYR A 186 9.97 21.85 -18.12
N ARG A 187 9.47 22.42 -19.22
CA ARG A 187 10.33 22.93 -20.29
C ARG A 187 11.17 24.12 -19.82
N GLU A 188 10.57 25.07 -19.11
CA GLU A 188 11.23 26.29 -18.59
C GLU A 188 12.32 25.94 -17.57
N TYR A 189 11.98 25.13 -16.57
CA TYR A 189 12.84 24.90 -15.40
C TYR A 189 13.73 23.68 -15.54
N LEU A 190 13.30 22.60 -16.19
CA LEU A 190 14.07 21.35 -16.33
C LEU A 190 14.65 21.14 -17.74
N ALA A 191 14.39 22.07 -18.68
CA ALA A 191 14.85 21.95 -20.06
C ALA A 191 14.49 20.60 -20.73
N THR A 192 13.36 20.01 -20.33
CA THR A 192 12.94 18.67 -20.77
C THR A 192 11.54 18.72 -21.36
N GLU A 193 11.35 18.08 -22.50
CA GLU A 193 10.05 17.98 -23.18
C GLU A 193 9.07 17.11 -22.39
N THR A 194 7.78 17.49 -22.41
CA THR A 194 6.72 16.76 -21.72
C THR A 194 5.79 16.09 -22.72
N ILE A 195 5.55 14.79 -22.55
CA ILE A 195 4.50 14.05 -23.25
C ILE A 195 3.29 13.94 -22.32
N LEU A 196 2.17 14.50 -22.75
CA LEU A 196 0.91 14.42 -22.03
C LEU A 196 0.20 13.09 -22.30
N ILE A 197 -0.24 12.42 -21.23
CA ILE A 197 -1.02 11.18 -21.30
C ILE A 197 -2.39 11.41 -20.67
N ASP A 198 -3.44 11.21 -21.46
CA ASP A 198 -4.85 11.39 -21.07
C ASP A 198 -5.12 12.70 -20.27
N PRO A 199 -4.68 13.87 -20.76
CA PRO A 199 -4.81 15.12 -20.00
C PRO A 199 -6.26 15.54 -19.73
N GLU A 200 -7.18 15.16 -20.62
CA GLU A 200 -8.63 15.41 -20.47
C GLU A 200 -9.31 14.36 -19.56
N ARG A 201 -8.55 13.39 -19.04
CA ARG A 201 -9.06 12.25 -18.26
C ARG A 201 -10.20 11.54 -19.00
N SER A 202 -10.08 11.39 -20.32
CA SER A 202 -11.10 10.81 -21.20
C SER A 202 -11.27 9.31 -20.97
N PHE A 203 -10.17 8.62 -20.66
CA PHE A 203 -10.14 7.19 -20.38
C PHE A 203 -10.20 6.94 -18.88
N MET A 204 -9.29 7.54 -18.10
CA MET A 204 -9.22 7.36 -16.65
C MET A 204 -9.79 8.59 -15.92
N LYS A 205 -11.12 8.62 -15.74
CA LYS A 205 -11.89 9.72 -15.12
C LYS A 205 -11.75 9.78 -13.60
N ILE A 206 -10.52 9.88 -13.09
CA ILE A 206 -10.25 9.86 -11.65
C ILE A 206 -9.11 10.80 -11.26
N SER A 207 -9.13 11.25 -10.01
CA SER A 207 -8.06 11.99 -9.35
C SER A 207 -7.88 11.49 -7.92
N GLY A 208 -6.69 11.70 -7.34
CA GLY A 208 -6.45 11.39 -5.93
C GLY A 208 -7.41 12.13 -4.99
N ARG A 209 -7.80 13.37 -5.31
CA ARG A 209 -8.78 14.16 -4.52
C ARG A 209 -10.14 13.45 -4.48
N GLN A 210 -10.66 13.01 -5.62
CA GLN A 210 -11.95 12.32 -5.69
C GLN A 210 -11.97 11.05 -4.81
N ILE A 211 -10.89 10.25 -4.85
CA ILE A 211 -10.79 9.04 -4.04
C ILE A 211 -10.73 9.39 -2.55
N ARG A 212 -9.94 10.38 -2.15
CA ARG A 212 -9.85 10.81 -0.75
C ARG A 212 -11.18 11.29 -0.19
N GLN A 213 -12.03 11.87 -1.04
CA GLN A 213 -13.31 12.44 -0.62
C GLN A 213 -14.47 11.43 -0.64
N ASP A 214 -14.44 10.46 -1.56
CA ASP A 214 -15.51 9.45 -1.71
C ASP A 214 -14.92 8.13 -2.24
N PRO A 215 -14.14 7.40 -1.42
CA PRO A 215 -13.40 6.23 -1.87
C PRO A 215 -14.34 5.10 -2.33
N PHE A 216 -15.51 4.96 -1.70
CA PHE A 216 -16.47 3.90 -2.02
C PHE A 216 -17.15 4.10 -3.37
N ARG A 217 -17.33 5.34 -3.82
CA ARG A 217 -17.80 5.64 -5.18
C ARG A 217 -16.76 5.30 -6.23
N TYR A 218 -15.48 5.51 -5.93
CA TYR A 218 -14.37 5.32 -6.86
C TYR A 218 -13.56 4.05 -6.62
N TRP A 219 -14.15 3.07 -5.93
CA TRP A 219 -13.49 1.85 -5.44
C TRP A 219 -12.71 1.08 -6.52
N GLU A 220 -13.26 1.01 -7.72
CA GLU A 220 -12.66 0.30 -8.86
C GLU A 220 -11.38 0.97 -9.40
N TYR A 221 -11.15 2.24 -9.06
CA TYR A 221 -9.92 2.96 -9.42
C TYR A 221 -8.81 2.78 -8.37
N ILE A 222 -9.11 2.14 -7.23
CA ILE A 222 -8.17 1.96 -6.12
C ILE A 222 -7.48 0.58 -6.27
N PRO A 223 -6.14 0.54 -6.42
CA PRO A 223 -5.40 -0.72 -6.51
C PRO A 223 -5.49 -1.52 -5.21
N THR A 224 -5.38 -2.84 -5.31
CA THR A 224 -5.48 -3.75 -4.14
C THR A 224 -4.52 -3.39 -3.00
N GLU A 225 -3.30 -2.97 -3.30
CA GLU A 225 -2.31 -2.58 -2.26
C GLU A 225 -2.68 -1.30 -1.50
N VAL A 226 -3.60 -0.51 -2.06
CA VAL A 226 -4.04 0.78 -1.52
C VAL A 226 -5.38 0.65 -0.79
N LYS A 227 -6.24 -0.28 -1.21
CA LYS A 227 -7.57 -0.52 -0.62
C LYS A 227 -7.57 -0.59 0.92
N PRO A 228 -6.61 -1.23 1.62
CA PRO A 228 -6.59 -1.27 3.09
C PRO A 228 -6.75 0.08 3.79
N PHE A 229 -6.24 1.16 3.21
CA PHE A 229 -6.32 2.52 3.78
C PHE A 229 -7.70 3.17 3.65
N PHE A 230 -8.65 2.48 3.03
CA PHE A 230 -10.03 2.91 2.83
C PHE A 230 -11.05 1.87 3.28
N VAL A 231 -10.62 0.64 3.60
CA VAL A 231 -11.52 -0.41 4.09
C VAL A 231 -12.00 -0.05 5.49
N ARG A 232 -13.26 -0.38 5.76
CA ARG A 232 -13.84 -0.39 7.10
C ARG A 232 -13.89 -1.78 7.67
N THR A 233 -13.69 -1.90 8.97
CA THR A 233 -13.63 -3.19 9.65
C THR A 233 -14.74 -3.30 10.68
N VAL A 234 -15.46 -4.42 10.63
CA VAL A 234 -16.60 -4.68 11.51
C VAL A 234 -16.34 -5.97 12.27
N ALA A 235 -16.04 -5.86 13.56
CA ALA A 235 -15.85 -7.01 14.44
C ALA A 235 -17.18 -7.43 15.06
N ILE A 236 -17.49 -8.73 14.99
CA ILE A 236 -18.70 -9.32 15.57
C ILE A 236 -18.29 -10.20 16.74
N LEU A 237 -18.67 -9.76 17.94
CA LEU A 237 -18.34 -10.38 19.21
C LEU A 237 -19.58 -10.99 19.85
N GLY A 238 -19.37 -11.86 20.83
CA GLY A 238 -20.44 -12.49 21.59
C GLY A 238 -20.03 -13.84 22.14
N GLY A 239 -20.88 -14.39 23.03
CA GLY A 239 -20.61 -15.67 23.66
C GLY A 239 -20.53 -16.84 22.69
N GLU A 240 -20.13 -18.00 23.22
CA GLU A 240 -20.10 -19.25 22.46
C GLU A 240 -21.48 -19.62 21.91
N SER A 241 -21.50 -20.19 20.69
CA SER A 241 -22.71 -20.63 20.00
C SER A 241 -23.81 -19.57 19.80
N SER A 242 -23.48 -18.28 19.75
CA SER A 242 -24.45 -17.20 19.46
C SER A 242 -24.71 -16.96 17.96
N GLY A 243 -24.18 -17.81 17.08
CA GLY A 243 -24.36 -17.71 15.62
C GLY A 243 -23.43 -16.71 14.91
N LYS A 244 -22.35 -16.26 15.56
CA LYS A 244 -21.40 -15.26 15.03
C LYS A 244 -20.86 -15.63 13.65
N SER A 245 -20.24 -16.80 13.51
CA SER A 245 -19.64 -17.24 12.25
C SER A 245 -20.66 -17.30 11.10
N THR A 246 -21.88 -17.74 11.40
CA THR A 246 -22.99 -17.72 10.44
C THR A 246 -23.37 -16.29 10.06
N LEU A 247 -23.45 -15.38 11.03
CA LEU A 247 -23.78 -13.97 10.79
C LEU A 247 -22.70 -13.26 9.98
N VAL A 248 -21.43 -13.43 10.35
CA VAL A 248 -20.24 -12.90 9.64
C VAL A 248 -20.26 -13.34 8.18
N ASN A 249 -20.49 -14.63 7.93
CA ASN A 249 -20.57 -15.17 6.56
C ASN A 249 -21.78 -14.59 5.78
N LYS A 250 -22.97 -14.51 6.41
CA LYS A 250 -24.16 -13.88 5.79
C LYS A 250 -23.89 -12.43 5.38
N LEU A 251 -23.28 -11.66 6.27
CA LEU A 251 -22.92 -10.26 6.00
C LEU A 251 -21.88 -10.16 4.87
N ALA A 252 -20.81 -10.95 4.92
CA ALA A 252 -19.80 -10.98 3.86
C ALA A 252 -20.42 -11.27 2.47
N ASN A 253 -21.34 -12.23 2.38
CA ASN A 253 -22.03 -12.57 1.14
C ASN A 253 -22.92 -11.43 0.62
N ILE A 254 -23.66 -10.76 1.48
CA ILE A 254 -24.61 -9.70 1.08
C ILE A 254 -23.91 -8.42 0.67
N PHE A 255 -22.81 -8.07 1.35
CA PHE A 255 -21.97 -6.94 0.97
C PHE A 255 -20.95 -7.28 -0.12
N ASN A 256 -20.95 -8.53 -0.61
CA ASN A 256 -20.01 -9.06 -1.61
C ASN A 256 -18.56 -8.71 -1.27
N THR A 257 -18.11 -9.16 -0.10
CA THR A 257 -16.82 -8.83 0.48
C THR A 257 -16.23 -10.02 1.24
N THR A 258 -15.08 -9.82 1.87
CA THR A 258 -14.33 -10.81 2.63
C THR A 258 -14.72 -10.85 4.10
N SER A 259 -14.36 -11.96 4.75
CA SER A 259 -14.41 -12.09 6.20
C SER A 259 -13.16 -12.78 6.74
N ALA A 260 -12.77 -12.43 7.97
CA ALA A 260 -11.79 -13.14 8.76
C ALA A 260 -12.53 -14.04 9.75
N TRP A 261 -12.27 -15.35 9.70
CA TRP A 261 -12.91 -16.33 10.57
C TRP A 261 -12.16 -16.41 11.90
N GLU A 262 -12.76 -17.02 12.93
CA GLU A 262 -12.10 -17.24 14.22
C GLU A 262 -10.94 -18.25 14.08
N TYR A 263 -9.71 -17.76 14.08
CA TYR A 263 -8.51 -18.60 13.94
C TYR A 263 -8.36 -19.59 15.10
N GLY A 264 -8.86 -19.27 16.30
CA GLY A 264 -8.84 -20.18 17.44
C GLY A 264 -9.47 -21.54 17.14
N ARG A 265 -10.55 -21.56 16.34
CA ARG A 265 -11.22 -22.81 15.93
C ARG A 265 -10.32 -23.66 15.04
N ASP A 266 -9.65 -23.03 14.07
CA ASP A 266 -8.70 -23.71 13.18
C ASP A 266 -7.50 -24.23 13.97
N TYR A 267 -6.97 -23.44 14.91
CA TYR A 267 -5.84 -23.83 15.75
C TYR A 267 -6.14 -25.05 16.61
N VAL A 268 -7.30 -25.05 17.30
CA VAL A 268 -7.74 -26.18 18.13
C VAL A 268 -7.87 -27.45 17.29
N PHE A 269 -8.49 -27.35 16.12
CA PHE A 269 -8.68 -28.50 15.25
C PHE A 269 -7.35 -29.03 14.69
N SER A 270 -6.49 -28.15 14.19
CA SER A 270 -5.27 -28.53 13.46
C SER A 270 -4.07 -28.87 14.34
N HIS A 271 -3.92 -28.22 15.50
CA HIS A 271 -2.74 -28.35 16.37
C HIS A 271 -3.04 -29.05 17.70
N LEU A 272 -4.29 -29.03 18.17
CA LEU A 272 -4.68 -29.59 19.48
C LEU A 272 -5.58 -30.83 19.38
N GLY A 273 -5.82 -31.34 18.16
CA GLY A 273 -6.60 -32.56 17.94
C GLY A 273 -8.11 -32.38 18.11
N GLY A 274 -8.60 -31.12 18.13
CA GLY A 274 -10.03 -30.82 18.20
C GLY A 274 -10.61 -30.74 19.61
N ASP A 275 -9.77 -30.68 20.66
CA ASP A 275 -10.24 -30.51 22.04
C ASP A 275 -9.62 -29.25 22.68
N GLU A 276 -10.47 -28.31 23.08
CA GLU A 276 -10.02 -27.06 23.73
C GLU A 276 -9.41 -27.28 25.11
N MET A 277 -9.64 -28.42 25.76
CA MET A 277 -8.95 -28.76 27.02
C MET A 277 -7.43 -28.87 26.86
N ALA A 278 -6.95 -29.10 25.63
CA ALA A 278 -5.53 -29.15 25.33
C ALA A 278 -4.90 -27.76 25.12
N LEU A 279 -5.71 -26.69 25.10
CA LEU A 279 -5.23 -25.33 24.92
C LEU A 279 -4.50 -24.85 26.17
N GLN A 280 -3.32 -24.26 25.99
CA GLN A 280 -2.49 -23.78 27.07
C GLN A 280 -2.23 -22.27 26.92
N TYR A 281 -1.82 -21.63 28.03
CA TYR A 281 -1.44 -20.22 28.01
C TYR A 281 -0.47 -19.84 26.87
N SER A 282 0.48 -20.72 26.50
CA SER A 282 1.47 -20.50 25.44
C SER A 282 0.95 -20.71 24.01
N ASP A 283 -0.34 -20.91 23.83
CA ASP A 283 -0.98 -20.99 22.51
C ASP A 283 -1.69 -19.69 22.12
N TYR A 284 -2.01 -18.84 23.10
CA TYR A 284 -2.75 -17.60 22.85
C TYR A 284 -1.98 -16.59 21.99
N ASP A 285 -0.65 -16.57 22.05
CA ASP A 285 0.18 -15.74 21.17
C ASP A 285 0.10 -16.17 19.70
N LYS A 286 0.17 -17.49 19.44
CA LYS A 286 0.02 -18.07 18.10
C LYS A 286 -1.39 -17.87 17.57
N ILE A 287 -2.40 -18.08 18.41
CA ILE A 287 -3.81 -17.88 18.04
C ILE A 287 -4.05 -16.43 17.65
N ALA A 288 -3.57 -15.48 18.47
CA ALA A 288 -3.75 -14.07 18.17
C ALA A 288 -2.96 -13.65 16.93
N LEU A 289 -1.74 -14.15 16.73
CA LEU A 289 -0.99 -13.90 15.49
C LEU A 289 -1.70 -14.46 14.24
N GLY A 290 -2.27 -15.66 14.33
CA GLY A 290 -3.07 -16.24 13.25
C GLY A 290 -4.33 -15.43 12.94
N GLN A 291 -5.03 -14.95 13.99
CA GLN A 291 -6.17 -14.05 13.82
C GLN A 291 -5.77 -12.76 13.10
N ALA A 292 -4.63 -12.16 13.47
CA ALA A 292 -4.11 -10.97 12.80
C ALA A 292 -3.85 -11.20 11.30
N GLN A 293 -3.29 -12.36 10.93
CA GLN A 293 -3.11 -12.73 9.52
C GLN A 293 -4.42 -12.86 8.76
N TYR A 294 -5.45 -13.43 9.38
CA TYR A 294 -6.79 -13.53 8.78
C TYR A 294 -7.43 -12.15 8.61
N VAL A 295 -7.29 -11.26 9.59
CA VAL A 295 -7.75 -9.86 9.52
C VAL A 295 -7.06 -9.13 8.36
N ASP A 296 -5.73 -9.18 8.29
CA ASP A 296 -4.95 -8.50 7.25
C ASP A 296 -5.32 -9.00 5.85
N PHE A 297 -5.52 -10.32 5.69
CA PHE A 297 -5.97 -10.90 4.44
C PHE A 297 -7.38 -10.41 4.08
N ALA A 298 -8.32 -10.45 5.02
CA ALA A 298 -9.68 -9.97 4.79
C ALA A 298 -9.67 -8.50 4.37
N VAL A 299 -8.95 -7.63 5.09
CA VAL A 299 -8.82 -6.20 4.77
C VAL A 299 -8.21 -5.98 3.39
N LYS A 300 -7.16 -6.72 3.03
CA LYS A 300 -6.49 -6.58 1.73
C LYS A 300 -7.42 -6.83 0.53
N TYR A 301 -8.31 -7.80 0.66
CA TYR A 301 -9.19 -8.23 -0.44
C TYR A 301 -10.64 -7.78 -0.28
N ALA A 302 -10.95 -7.03 0.77
CA ALA A 302 -12.29 -6.54 1.05
C ALA A 302 -12.81 -5.65 -0.09
N ASN A 303 -14.12 -5.71 -0.26
CA ASN A 303 -14.89 -4.74 -1.01
C ASN A 303 -15.51 -3.75 -0.02
N LYS A 304 -14.80 -2.64 0.23
CA LYS A 304 -15.18 -1.52 1.11
C LYS A 304 -15.24 -1.83 2.60
N VAL A 305 -15.75 -2.99 3.00
CA VAL A 305 -15.90 -3.41 4.39
C VAL A 305 -15.41 -4.84 4.59
N ALA A 306 -14.71 -5.14 5.69
CA ALA A 306 -14.28 -6.47 6.08
C ALA A 306 -14.99 -6.88 7.38
N PHE A 307 -15.50 -8.11 7.42
CA PHE A 307 -16.17 -8.65 8.62
C PHE A 307 -15.24 -9.58 9.40
N ILE A 308 -15.10 -9.35 10.69
CA ILE A 308 -14.17 -10.09 11.54
C ILE A 308 -14.98 -10.90 12.56
N ASP A 309 -14.87 -12.22 12.48
CA ASP A 309 -15.41 -13.14 13.49
C ASP A 309 -14.43 -13.19 14.65
N THR A 310 -14.85 -12.64 15.80
CA THR A 310 -14.04 -12.42 17.01
C THR A 310 -12.89 -11.42 16.89
N ASP A 311 -12.61 -10.72 17.98
CA ASP A 311 -11.45 -9.83 18.12
C ASP A 311 -10.42 -10.37 19.12
N PHE A 312 -9.32 -9.62 19.26
CA PHE A 312 -8.26 -9.92 20.20
C PHE A 312 -8.70 -9.80 21.68
N VAL A 313 -9.71 -8.97 21.97
CA VAL A 313 -10.29 -8.87 23.33
C VAL A 313 -10.96 -10.18 23.71
N THR A 314 -11.68 -10.81 22.78
CA THR A 314 -12.31 -12.11 23.00
C THR A 314 -11.26 -13.19 23.26
N THR A 315 -10.17 -13.22 22.50
CA THR A 315 -9.02 -14.11 22.77
C THR A 315 -8.44 -13.86 24.16
N GLN A 316 -8.27 -12.59 24.55
CA GLN A 316 -7.78 -12.21 25.88
C GLN A 316 -8.75 -12.62 26.99
N ALA A 317 -10.05 -12.54 26.75
CA ALA A 317 -11.11 -12.95 27.68
C ALA A 317 -11.10 -14.47 27.90
N PHE A 318 -10.90 -15.25 26.83
CA PHE A 318 -10.70 -16.70 26.95
C PHE A 318 -9.46 -17.03 27.77
N CYS A 319 -8.32 -16.37 27.47
CA CYS A 319 -7.08 -16.54 28.23
C CYS A 319 -7.30 -16.25 29.72
N LYS A 320 -7.93 -15.13 30.06
CA LYS A 320 -8.23 -14.77 31.45
C LYS A 320 -9.17 -15.76 32.14
N LYS A 321 -10.18 -16.25 31.42
CA LYS A 321 -11.17 -17.18 31.97
C LYS A 321 -10.58 -18.56 32.27
N TYR A 322 -9.81 -19.11 31.33
CA TYR A 322 -9.29 -20.48 31.45
C TYR A 322 -7.95 -20.54 32.22
N GLU A 323 -7.09 -19.53 32.07
CA GLU A 323 -5.73 -19.51 32.66
C GLU A 323 -5.64 -18.62 33.91
N GLY A 324 -6.69 -17.85 34.23
CA GLY A 324 -6.72 -16.94 35.38
C GLY A 324 -5.81 -15.71 35.24
N ARG A 325 -5.19 -15.49 34.08
CA ARG A 325 -4.27 -14.36 33.81
C ARG A 325 -4.38 -13.86 32.37
N GLU A 326 -3.96 -12.61 32.15
CA GLU A 326 -3.93 -12.01 30.81
C GLU A 326 -2.59 -12.29 30.09
N HIS A 327 -2.56 -12.11 28.77
CA HIS A 327 -1.40 -12.41 27.93
C HIS A 327 -0.83 -11.13 27.28
N PRO A 328 0.36 -10.65 27.68
CA PRO A 328 0.90 -9.37 27.22
C PRO A 328 0.96 -9.22 25.69
N PHE A 329 1.27 -10.30 24.98
CA PHE A 329 1.27 -10.29 23.51
C PHE A 329 -0.12 -10.07 22.91
N VAL A 330 -1.17 -10.66 23.49
CA VAL A 330 -2.54 -10.47 23.01
C VAL A 330 -3.01 -9.05 23.31
N GLN A 331 -2.64 -8.51 24.48
CA GLN A 331 -2.87 -7.11 24.81
C GLN A 331 -2.22 -6.15 23.80
N ALA A 332 -0.98 -6.41 23.37
CA ALA A 332 -0.34 -5.60 22.33
C ALA A 332 -1.12 -5.61 21.00
N LEU A 333 -1.76 -6.73 20.63
CA LEU A 333 -2.61 -6.79 19.44
C LEU A 333 -3.96 -6.09 19.63
N ILE A 334 -4.51 -6.06 20.84
CA ILE A 334 -5.70 -5.23 21.16
C ILE A 334 -5.38 -3.74 20.95
N ASP A 335 -4.17 -3.31 21.35
CA ASP A 335 -3.76 -1.91 21.20
C ASP A 335 -3.51 -1.52 19.75
N GLU A 336 -2.92 -2.41 18.96
CA GLU A 336 -2.59 -2.19 17.54
C GLU A 336 -3.81 -2.31 16.61
N TYR A 337 -4.64 -3.35 16.78
CA TYR A 337 -5.75 -3.64 15.88
C TYR A 337 -7.06 -3.08 16.43
N ARG A 338 -7.43 -1.90 15.97
CA ARG A 338 -8.72 -1.26 16.24
C ARG A 338 -9.68 -1.46 15.08
N PHE A 339 -10.95 -1.71 15.41
CA PHE A 339 -12.02 -1.91 14.44
C PHE A 339 -12.95 -0.70 14.37
N ASP A 340 -13.44 -0.37 13.18
CA ASP A 340 -14.30 0.81 12.97
C ASP A 340 -15.69 0.65 13.60
N LEU A 341 -16.17 -0.59 13.70
CA LEU A 341 -17.42 -0.94 14.37
C LEU A 341 -17.27 -2.27 15.08
N VAL A 342 -17.57 -2.28 16.38
CA VAL A 342 -17.66 -3.50 17.18
C VAL A 342 -19.13 -3.76 17.51
N ILE A 343 -19.64 -4.92 17.10
CA ILE A 343 -21.00 -5.37 17.38
C ILE A 343 -20.94 -6.50 18.41
N LEU A 344 -21.56 -6.29 19.57
CA LEU A 344 -21.69 -7.33 20.59
C LEU A 344 -23.07 -7.98 20.51
N LEU A 345 -23.12 -9.26 20.15
CA LEU A 345 -24.35 -10.04 20.13
C LEU A 345 -24.71 -10.56 21.52
N GLU A 346 -25.96 -10.34 21.92
CA GLU A 346 -26.50 -10.83 23.18
C GLU A 346 -26.66 -12.36 23.19
N ASN A 347 -26.49 -12.99 24.36
CA ASN A 347 -26.54 -14.45 24.54
C ASN A 347 -27.96 -15.01 24.74
N ASN A 348 -28.99 -14.38 24.19
CA ASN A 348 -30.40 -14.82 24.30
C ASN A 348 -30.90 -15.71 23.14
N THR A 349 -29.99 -16.26 22.32
CA THR A 349 -30.33 -17.32 21.35
C THR A 349 -30.17 -18.72 21.94
N PRO A 350 -30.96 -19.72 21.46
CA PRO A 350 -30.81 -21.12 21.86
C PRO A 350 -29.40 -21.62 21.59
N TRP A 351 -28.81 -22.31 22.58
CA TRP A 351 -27.49 -22.89 22.41
C TRP A 351 -27.53 -24.06 21.44
N VAL A 352 -26.61 -24.06 20.48
CA VAL A 352 -26.38 -25.18 19.56
C VAL A 352 -24.99 -25.74 19.86
N ALA A 353 -24.93 -27.04 20.15
CA ALA A 353 -23.68 -27.75 20.39
C ALA A 353 -22.82 -27.70 19.14
N ASP A 354 -21.65 -27.08 19.21
CA ASP A 354 -20.66 -27.08 18.13
C ASP A 354 -19.61 -28.20 18.29
N GLY A 355 -19.69 -28.97 19.38
CA GLY A 355 -18.88 -30.15 19.65
C GLY A 355 -17.45 -29.88 20.14
N LEU A 356 -17.07 -28.61 20.31
CA LEU A 356 -15.69 -28.23 20.65
C LEU A 356 -15.53 -27.58 22.04
N ARG A 357 -16.61 -27.07 22.66
CA ARG A 357 -16.53 -26.21 23.86
C ARG A 357 -17.45 -26.61 25.02
N SER A 358 -17.10 -26.15 26.23
CA SER A 358 -17.69 -26.55 27.52
C SER A 358 -18.52 -25.48 28.25
N LEU A 359 -18.61 -24.22 27.77
CA LEU A 359 -19.44 -23.17 28.40
C LEU A 359 -20.92 -23.29 28.01
N GLY A 360 -21.54 -24.39 28.43
CA GLY A 360 -22.92 -24.71 28.06
C GLY A 360 -23.98 -24.07 28.97
N SER A 361 -23.65 -23.70 30.21
CA SER A 361 -24.67 -23.23 31.16
C SER A 361 -25.05 -21.75 30.94
N PRO A 362 -26.32 -21.36 31.13
CA PRO A 362 -26.75 -19.96 31.04
C PRO A 362 -25.94 -19.02 31.95
N GLY A 363 -25.51 -19.50 33.12
CA GLY A 363 -24.71 -18.72 34.06
C GLY A 363 -23.28 -18.46 33.56
N GLU A 364 -22.62 -19.46 32.98
CA GLU A 364 -21.27 -19.31 32.43
C GLU A 364 -21.23 -18.44 31.18
N ARG A 365 -22.28 -18.49 30.36
CA ARG A 365 -22.45 -17.61 29.19
C ARG A 365 -22.59 -16.16 29.62
N LYS A 366 -23.43 -15.89 30.63
CA LYS A 366 -23.58 -14.56 31.21
C LYS A 366 -22.27 -14.05 31.82
N ALA A 367 -21.60 -14.88 32.62
CA ALA A 367 -20.33 -14.50 33.23
C ALA A 367 -19.23 -14.19 32.19
N PHE A 368 -19.19 -14.94 31.08
CA PHE A 368 -18.26 -14.64 29.99
C PHE A 368 -18.62 -13.34 29.27
N GLN A 369 -19.90 -13.06 29.08
CA GLN A 369 -20.34 -11.80 28.48
C GLN A 369 -20.02 -10.60 29.37
N ASP A 370 -20.28 -10.70 30.68
CA ASP A 370 -19.92 -9.67 31.65
C ASP A 370 -18.40 -9.43 31.66
N LEU A 371 -17.60 -10.49 31.53
CA LEU A 371 -16.14 -10.40 31.39
C LEU A 371 -15.73 -9.68 30.10
N LEU A 372 -16.34 -10.04 28.96
CA LEU A 372 -16.05 -9.45 27.66
C LEU A 372 -16.38 -7.95 27.66
N GLU A 373 -17.54 -7.56 28.20
CA GLU A 373 -17.94 -6.16 28.34
C GLU A 373 -16.96 -5.39 29.24
N ALA A 374 -16.59 -5.95 30.40
CA ALA A 374 -15.60 -5.34 31.29
C ALA A 374 -14.25 -5.11 30.59
N MET A 375 -13.82 -6.04 29.74
CA MET A 375 -12.58 -5.94 28.99
C MET A 375 -12.65 -4.96 27.83
N LEU A 376 -13.77 -4.89 27.11
CA LEU A 376 -14.01 -3.86 26.09
C LEU A 376 -13.93 -2.47 26.73
N HIS A 377 -14.57 -2.28 27.89
CA HIS A 377 -14.49 -1.02 28.65
C HIS A 377 -13.06 -0.71 29.12
N ALA A 378 -12.35 -1.69 29.69
CA ALA A 378 -10.97 -1.49 30.15
C ALA A 378 -10.02 -1.11 29.01
N ASN A 379 -10.28 -1.56 27.79
CA ASN A 379 -9.50 -1.28 26.59
C ASN A 379 -10.00 -0.06 25.79
N ASN A 380 -10.97 0.70 26.31
CA ASN A 380 -11.61 1.84 25.66
C ASN A 380 -12.14 1.51 24.26
N ILE A 381 -12.80 0.36 24.11
CA ILE A 381 -13.41 -0.07 22.85
C ILE A 381 -14.90 0.21 22.92
N GLU A 382 -15.35 1.11 22.06
CA GLU A 382 -16.78 1.38 21.86
C GLU A 382 -17.42 0.23 21.08
N TYR A 383 -18.62 -0.18 21.51
CA TYR A 383 -19.37 -1.26 20.86
C TYR A 383 -20.87 -0.97 20.87
N VAL A 384 -21.58 -1.60 19.93
CA VAL A 384 -23.04 -1.57 19.83
C VAL A 384 -23.60 -2.94 20.21
N ARG A 385 -24.52 -2.98 21.17
CA ARG A 385 -25.23 -4.20 21.55
C ARG A 385 -26.36 -4.51 20.57
N VAL A 386 -26.50 -5.78 20.22
CA VAL A 386 -27.66 -6.31 19.48
C VAL A 386 -28.36 -7.35 20.33
N GLU A 387 -29.52 -6.96 20.85
CA GLU A 387 -30.24 -7.69 21.92
C GLU A 387 -31.37 -8.59 21.41
N SER A 388 -31.77 -8.51 20.14
CA SER A 388 -32.89 -9.34 19.65
C SER A 388 -32.58 -10.83 19.83
N SER A 389 -33.56 -11.63 20.26
CA SER A 389 -33.43 -13.10 20.31
C SER A 389 -33.71 -13.77 18.97
N ASP A 390 -34.33 -13.05 18.02
CA ASP A 390 -34.64 -13.55 16.69
C ASP A 390 -33.45 -13.41 15.74
N TYR A 391 -33.15 -14.47 14.99
CA TYR A 391 -31.98 -14.50 14.12
C TYR A 391 -32.09 -13.58 12.91
N ASP A 392 -33.30 -13.35 12.40
CA ASP A 392 -33.53 -12.46 11.25
C ASP A 392 -33.45 -10.99 11.68
N GLU A 393 -34.11 -10.63 12.79
CA GLU A 393 -34.03 -9.27 13.35
C GLU A 393 -32.60 -8.87 13.72
N ARG A 394 -31.82 -9.78 14.33
CA ARG A 394 -30.38 -9.56 14.59
C ARG A 394 -29.63 -9.26 13.30
N PHE A 395 -29.87 -10.08 12.28
CA PHE A 395 -29.19 -9.95 11.00
C PHE A 395 -29.53 -8.61 10.35
N LEU A 396 -30.81 -8.24 10.28
CA LEU A 396 -31.27 -6.96 9.75
C LEU A 396 -30.68 -5.77 10.51
N ARG A 397 -30.62 -5.86 11.85
CA ARG A 397 -29.99 -4.82 12.68
C ARG A 397 -28.50 -4.67 12.38
N CYS A 398 -27.77 -5.77 12.19
CA CYS A 398 -26.36 -5.71 11.83
C CYS A 398 -26.17 -5.10 10.43
N VAL A 399 -27.02 -5.43 9.46
CA VAL A 399 -27.00 -4.81 8.13
C VAL A 399 -27.19 -3.29 8.24
N GLU A 400 -28.14 -2.84 9.05
CA GLU A 400 -28.40 -1.41 9.26
C GLU A 400 -27.18 -0.69 9.85
N LEU A 401 -26.55 -1.25 10.89
CA LEU A 401 -25.36 -0.67 11.52
C LEU A 401 -24.20 -0.55 10.54
N VAL A 402 -23.99 -1.57 9.70
CA VAL A 402 -22.94 -1.55 8.67
C VAL A 402 -23.24 -0.51 7.60
N GLN A 403 -24.49 -0.38 7.17
CA GLN A 403 -24.90 0.66 6.22
C GLN A 403 -24.70 2.07 6.79
N GLN A 404 -24.99 2.28 8.08
CA GLN A 404 -24.75 3.54 8.77
C GLN A 404 -23.26 3.88 8.82
N LEU A 405 -22.40 2.92 9.16
CA LEU A 405 -20.94 3.08 9.12
C LEU A 405 -20.48 3.51 7.72
N MET A 406 -20.92 2.80 6.68
CA MET A 406 -20.53 3.10 5.30
C MET A 406 -21.07 4.45 4.80
N ALA A 407 -22.21 4.92 5.30
CA ALA A 407 -22.81 6.19 4.94
C ALA A 407 -22.17 7.39 5.66
N ALA A 408 -21.77 7.22 6.93
CA ALA A 408 -21.14 8.28 7.73
C ALA A 408 -19.82 8.77 7.09
N ASP A 409 -19.07 7.89 6.44
CA ASP A 409 -17.85 8.24 5.70
C ASP A 409 -18.08 9.16 4.51
N VAL A 410 -19.24 9.05 3.86
CA VAL A 410 -19.65 9.94 2.77
C VAL A 410 -20.05 11.32 3.31
N GLY A 411 -20.43 11.39 4.60
CA GLY A 411 -20.85 12.61 5.29
C GLY A 411 -19.70 13.45 5.88
N ARG A 412 -18.62 12.81 6.36
CA ARG A 412 -17.49 13.50 7.05
C ARG A 412 -16.80 14.57 6.20
N VAL A 413 -16.80 14.43 4.87
CA VAL A 413 -16.04 15.32 3.95
C VAL A 413 -16.83 16.55 3.50
N LYS A 414 -18.16 16.56 3.64
CA LYS A 414 -19.00 17.66 3.12
C LYS A 414 -18.87 18.98 3.90
N ASN A 415 -18.17 19.00 5.03
CA ASN A 415 -18.04 20.18 5.91
C ASN A 415 -16.68 20.90 5.82
N VAL A 416 -15.80 20.55 4.87
CA VAL A 416 -14.49 21.22 4.70
C VAL A 416 -14.60 22.31 3.62
N PRO A 417 -14.20 23.57 3.88
CA PRO A 417 -14.20 24.64 2.87
C PRO A 417 -13.37 24.26 1.65
N GLN A 418 -13.84 24.61 0.46
CA GLN A 418 -13.09 24.41 -0.79
C GLN A 418 -11.87 25.35 -0.82
N ALA A 419 -10.70 24.87 -0.41
CA ALA A 419 -9.44 25.49 -0.81
C ALA A 419 -9.07 25.01 -2.22
N GLY A 420 -8.75 25.98 -3.09
CA GLY A 420 -8.63 25.86 -4.55
C GLY A 420 -7.39 25.14 -5.05
#